data_AF-A0A7C1U9M9-F1
#
_entry.id   AF-A0A7C1U9M9-F1
#
_cell.length_a   1.000
_cell.length_b   1.000
_cell.length_c   1.000
_cell.angle_alpha   90.00
_cell.angle_beta   90.00
_cell.angle_gamma   90.00
#
_symmetry.space_group_name_H-M   'P 1'
#
loop_
_entity.id
_entity.type
_entity.pdbx_description
1 polymer ?
#
loop_
_entity_poly.entity_id
_entity_poly.type
_entity_poly.pdbx_seq_one_letter_code
_entity_poly.pdbx_strand_id
1 'polypeptide(L)'
;RITTWSQEIEDPTMRFYVCSGGGAGIMEAANKGAELAGGKSIGFNITLPLEQFLNPHITPELRFNFHYFFIRKFWFLYYAKALIGFPGGFGTMDEVFELLTLLQTRKIQKPVPVVLFDKTFWNEVINFEALQEYGVIKPAHLKLFKIIDDVDEAFEYITGQLNKLYF
;
A
#
# COMPACT_ATOMS: atom_id res chain seq x y z
N ARG A 1 2.48 -12.48 -7.87
CA ARG A 1 2.91 -13.21 -6.65
C ARG A 1 1.89 -13.10 -5.53
N ILE A 2 1.65 -11.92 -4.95
CA ILE A 2 0.60 -11.74 -3.91
C ILE A 2 -0.76 -12.25 -4.39
N THR A 3 -1.17 -11.89 -5.60
CA THR A 3 -2.44 -12.35 -6.18
C THR A 3 -2.51 -13.87 -6.31
N THR A 4 -1.46 -14.50 -6.84
CA THR A 4 -1.37 -15.96 -6.98
C THR A 4 -1.51 -16.65 -5.63
N TRP A 5 -0.72 -16.22 -4.63
CA TRP A 5 -0.81 -16.72 -3.26
C TRP A 5 -2.20 -16.52 -2.66
N SER A 6 -2.79 -15.35 -2.86
CA SER A 6 -4.13 -15.03 -2.37
C SER A 6 -5.21 -15.94 -2.99
N GLN A 7 -5.04 -16.36 -4.24
CA GLN A 7 -5.99 -17.27 -4.90
C GLN A 7 -5.94 -18.71 -4.38
N GLU A 8 -4.84 -19.11 -3.71
CA GLU A 8 -4.72 -20.43 -3.06
C GLU A 8 -5.54 -20.52 -1.77
N ILE A 9 -6.02 -19.38 -1.24
CA ILE A 9 -6.91 -19.35 -0.08
C ILE A 9 -8.28 -19.95 -0.48
N GLU A 10 -8.69 -20.98 0.26
CA GLU A 10 -9.91 -21.76 -0.01
C GLU A 10 -11.17 -20.89 0.04
N ASP A 11 -11.35 -20.10 1.10
CA ASP A 11 -12.48 -19.17 1.22
C ASP A 11 -12.26 -17.92 0.36
N PRO A 12 -13.05 -17.71 -0.71
CA PRO A 12 -12.90 -16.55 -1.59
C PRO A 12 -13.12 -15.20 -0.89
N THR A 13 -13.85 -15.18 0.23
CA THR A 13 -14.15 -13.95 0.99
C THR A 13 -12.94 -13.47 1.80
N MET A 14 -11.97 -14.35 2.03
CA MET A 14 -10.73 -14.06 2.76
C MET A 14 -9.57 -13.68 1.83
N ARG A 15 -9.81 -13.66 0.51
CA ARG A 15 -8.80 -13.31 -0.48
C ARG A 15 -8.46 -11.82 -0.46
N PHE A 16 -7.19 -11.53 -0.65
CA PHE A 16 -6.64 -10.19 -0.78
C PHE A 16 -6.63 -9.74 -2.23
N TYR A 17 -6.94 -8.46 -2.44
CA TYR A 17 -6.92 -7.80 -3.74
C TYR A 17 -5.82 -6.73 -3.76
N VAL A 18 -5.18 -6.57 -4.91
CA VAL A 18 -4.25 -5.44 -5.14
C VAL A 18 -5.07 -4.19 -5.40
N CYS A 19 -4.73 -3.10 -4.71
CA CYS A 19 -5.37 -1.80 -4.84
C CYS A 19 -4.32 -0.73 -5.13
N SER A 20 -4.62 0.18 -6.06
CA SER A 20 -3.76 1.33 -6.38
C SER A 20 -4.61 2.57 -6.69
N GLY A 21 -3.97 3.74 -6.82
CA GLY A 21 -4.66 4.98 -7.19
C GLY A 21 -5.14 4.99 -8.63
N GLY A 22 -4.73 3.98 -9.41
CA GLY A 22 -5.22 3.70 -10.74
C GLY A 22 -4.61 4.54 -11.86
N GLY A 23 -3.68 5.43 -11.56
CA GLY A 23 -2.90 6.13 -12.59
C GLY A 23 -1.84 5.24 -13.27
N ALA A 24 -0.97 5.88 -14.05
CA ALA A 24 0.16 5.27 -14.72
C ALA A 24 1.33 4.92 -13.76
N GLY A 25 2.43 4.43 -14.31
CA GLY A 25 3.67 4.17 -13.57
C GLY A 25 3.53 3.00 -12.60
N ILE A 26 3.99 3.17 -11.36
CA ILE A 26 3.99 2.07 -10.39
C ILE A 26 2.57 1.58 -10.02
N MET A 27 1.58 2.48 -10.05
CA MET A 27 0.17 2.12 -9.85
C MET A 27 -0.31 1.15 -10.93
N GLU A 28 -0.01 1.46 -12.19
CA GLU A 28 -0.30 0.60 -13.32
C GLU A 28 0.45 -0.73 -13.24
N ALA A 29 1.73 -0.71 -12.88
CA ALA A 29 2.52 -1.93 -12.71
C ALA A 29 1.91 -2.87 -11.66
N ALA A 30 1.42 -2.32 -10.54
CA ALA A 30 0.74 -3.09 -9.50
C ALA A 30 -0.58 -3.71 -10.01
N ASN A 31 -1.43 -2.93 -10.69
CA ASN A 31 -2.68 -3.46 -11.27
C ASN A 31 -2.41 -4.53 -12.34
N LYS A 32 -1.45 -4.27 -13.23
CA LYS A 32 -1.02 -5.21 -14.28
C LYS A 32 -0.50 -6.51 -13.69
N GLY A 33 0.31 -6.45 -12.64
CA GLY A 33 0.81 -7.65 -11.96
C GLY A 33 -0.31 -8.52 -11.37
N ALA A 34 -1.40 -7.91 -10.90
CA ALA A 34 -2.57 -8.63 -10.42
C ALA A 34 -3.39 -9.24 -11.55
N GLU A 35 -3.60 -8.51 -12.65
CA GLU A 35 -4.29 -9.00 -13.84
C GLU A 35 -3.54 -10.19 -14.48
N LEU A 36 -2.21 -10.08 -14.66
CA LEU A 36 -1.38 -11.16 -15.21
C LEU A 36 -1.42 -12.44 -14.36
N ALA A 37 -1.69 -12.31 -13.06
CA ALA A 37 -1.90 -13.42 -12.14
C ALA A 37 -3.35 -13.94 -12.13
N GLY A 38 -4.22 -13.45 -13.02
CA GLY A 38 -5.62 -13.86 -13.14
C GLY A 38 -6.52 -13.36 -12.01
N GLY A 39 -6.07 -12.40 -11.19
CA GLY A 39 -6.87 -11.85 -10.10
C GLY A 39 -7.49 -10.49 -10.43
N LYS A 40 -8.41 -10.05 -9.58
CA LYS A 40 -8.99 -8.70 -9.70
C LYS A 40 -8.07 -7.66 -9.06
N SER A 41 -8.17 -6.42 -9.53
CA SER A 41 -7.44 -5.28 -8.98
C SER A 41 -8.35 -4.06 -8.90
N ILE A 42 -8.17 -3.27 -7.84
CA ILE A 42 -8.98 -2.11 -7.51
C ILE A 42 -8.24 -0.83 -7.90
N GLY A 43 -8.96 0.13 -8.49
CA GLY A 43 -8.45 1.45 -8.81
C GLY A 43 -9.27 2.53 -8.11
N PHE A 44 -8.66 3.26 -7.18
CA PHE A 44 -9.26 4.39 -6.49
C PHE A 44 -8.74 5.71 -7.08
N ASN A 45 -9.33 6.12 -8.21
CA ASN A 45 -8.97 7.34 -8.91
C ASN A 45 -9.41 8.60 -8.15
N ILE A 46 -8.81 9.74 -8.50
CA ILE A 46 -9.29 11.06 -8.06
C ILE A 46 -9.45 11.97 -9.28
N THR A 47 -10.53 12.74 -9.32
CA THR A 47 -10.70 13.78 -10.35
C THR A 47 -9.66 14.89 -10.12
N LEU A 48 -8.79 15.09 -11.10
CA LEU A 48 -7.81 16.17 -11.14
C LEU A 48 -8.15 17.18 -12.26
N PRO A 49 -7.65 18.43 -12.19
CA PRO A 49 -7.88 19.42 -13.24
C PRO A 49 -7.35 19.00 -14.63
N LEU A 50 -6.29 18.19 -14.65
CA LEU A 50 -5.80 17.51 -15.84
C LEU A 50 -6.30 16.08 -15.81
N GLU A 51 -6.74 15.58 -16.96
CA GLU A 51 -7.38 14.27 -17.06
C GLU A 51 -6.41 13.15 -16.65
N GLN A 52 -6.72 12.46 -15.54
CA GLN A 52 -6.04 11.24 -15.15
C GLN A 52 -6.91 10.06 -15.60
N PHE A 53 -6.48 9.37 -16.65
CA PHE A 53 -7.09 8.13 -17.07
C PHE A 53 -6.71 7.00 -16.12
N LEU A 54 -7.71 6.19 -15.77
CA LEU A 54 -7.47 4.92 -15.11
C LEU A 54 -6.71 3.97 -16.05
N ASN A 55 -5.70 3.30 -15.53
CA ASN A 55 -4.95 2.31 -16.30
C ASN A 55 -5.86 1.12 -16.69
N PRO A 56 -5.59 0.48 -17.85
CA PRO A 56 -6.50 -0.52 -18.42
C PRO A 56 -6.57 -1.82 -17.60
N HIS A 57 -5.59 -2.06 -16.73
CA HIS A 57 -5.41 -3.28 -15.95
C HIS A 57 -6.30 -3.35 -14.69
N ILE A 58 -7.04 -2.29 -14.38
CA ILE A 58 -8.03 -2.30 -13.31
C ILE A 58 -9.28 -3.04 -13.77
N THR A 59 -9.76 -3.93 -12.92
CA THR A 59 -10.98 -4.70 -13.15
C THR A 59 -12.17 -3.75 -13.37
N PRO A 60 -12.96 -3.87 -14.47
CA PRO A 60 -13.95 -2.87 -14.86
C PRO A 60 -14.92 -2.46 -13.76
N GLU A 61 -15.46 -3.41 -13.00
CA GLU A 61 -16.40 -3.15 -11.90
C GLU A 61 -15.75 -2.62 -10.62
N LEU A 62 -14.41 -2.56 -10.55
CA LEU A 62 -13.63 -2.07 -9.40
C LEU A 62 -12.89 -0.75 -9.71
N ARG A 63 -13.42 0.01 -10.67
CA ARG A 63 -12.96 1.36 -11.03
C ARG A 63 -13.79 2.39 -10.27
N PHE A 64 -13.19 3.01 -9.26
CA PHE A 64 -13.84 4.06 -8.48
C PHE A 64 -13.21 5.40 -8.81
N ASN A 65 -14.05 6.44 -8.91
CA ASN A 65 -13.58 7.80 -9.09
C ASN A 65 -14.08 8.69 -7.96
N PHE A 66 -13.15 9.26 -7.20
CA PHE A 66 -13.45 10.14 -6.09
C PHE A 66 -13.32 11.61 -6.52
N HIS A 67 -14.14 12.48 -5.92
CA HIS A 67 -13.96 13.93 -6.07
C HIS A 67 -13.14 14.52 -4.90
N TYR A 68 -13.36 14.01 -3.69
CA TYR A 68 -12.72 14.50 -2.48
C TYR A 68 -11.55 13.60 -2.07
N PHE A 69 -10.35 14.19 -1.94
CA PHE A 69 -9.13 13.48 -1.55
C PHE A 69 -9.28 12.71 -0.23
N PHE A 70 -9.84 13.33 0.80
CA PHE A 70 -9.96 12.70 2.11
C PHE A 70 -10.85 11.44 2.09
N ILE A 71 -11.89 11.41 1.24
CA ILE A 71 -12.73 10.22 1.08
C ILE A 71 -11.92 9.12 0.40
N ARG A 72 -11.21 9.43 -0.69
CA ARG A 72 -10.34 8.47 -1.38
C ARG A 72 -9.34 7.83 -0.40
N LYS A 73 -8.66 8.66 0.40
CA LYS A 73 -7.70 8.17 1.40
C LYS A 73 -8.33 7.32 2.48
N PHE A 74 -9.51 7.73 2.97
CA PHE A 74 -10.26 6.92 3.93
C PHE A 74 -10.50 5.51 3.38
N TRP A 75 -10.98 5.36 2.14
CA TRP A 75 -11.20 4.04 1.53
C TRP A 75 -9.90 3.25 1.37
N PHE A 76 -8.80 3.90 0.99
CA PHE A 76 -7.48 3.27 0.94
C PHE A 76 -7.05 2.69 2.29
N LEU A 77 -6.97 3.55 3.30
CA LEU A 77 -6.34 3.22 4.57
C LEU A 77 -7.26 2.37 5.46
N TYR A 78 -8.57 2.61 5.41
CA TYR A 78 -9.53 1.85 6.21
C TYR A 78 -9.62 0.38 5.79
N TYR A 79 -9.50 0.08 4.49
CA TYR A 79 -9.55 -1.30 3.99
C TYR A 79 -8.18 -1.96 3.88
N ALA A 80 -7.08 -1.19 3.85
CA ALA A 80 -5.72 -1.71 3.76
C ALA A 80 -5.46 -2.85 4.76
N LYS A 81 -5.01 -3.99 4.23
CA LYS A 81 -4.56 -5.15 5.01
C LYS A 81 -3.04 -5.16 5.16
N ALA A 82 -2.35 -4.54 4.20
CA ALA A 82 -0.95 -4.20 4.18
C ALA A 82 -0.74 -2.96 3.29
N LEU A 83 0.39 -2.29 3.42
CA LEU A 83 0.83 -1.21 2.53
C LEU A 83 2.22 -1.53 1.98
N ILE A 84 2.42 -1.31 0.68
CA ILE A 84 3.74 -1.35 0.04
C ILE A 84 3.96 0.01 -0.63
N GLY A 85 4.83 0.83 -0.05
CA GLY A 85 5.22 2.14 -0.56
C GLY A 85 6.47 2.03 -1.43
N PHE A 86 6.29 2.15 -2.74
CA PHE A 86 7.38 2.27 -3.71
C PHE A 86 7.91 3.71 -3.79
N PRO A 87 9.05 3.97 -4.46
CA PRO A 87 9.51 5.32 -4.74
C PRO A 87 8.44 6.19 -5.38
N GLY A 88 8.22 7.38 -4.82
CA GLY A 88 7.14 8.27 -5.25
C GLY A 88 7.25 9.68 -4.69
N GLY A 89 6.44 10.59 -5.22
CA GLY A 89 6.40 12.00 -4.81
C GLY A 89 5.50 12.24 -3.59
N PHE A 90 5.00 13.48 -3.48
CA PHE A 90 4.17 13.90 -2.33
C PHE A 90 2.94 13.03 -2.08
N GLY A 91 2.28 12.51 -3.12
CA GLY A 91 1.12 11.63 -2.93
C GLY A 91 1.45 10.33 -2.21
N THR A 92 2.58 9.71 -2.54
CA THR A 92 3.07 8.51 -1.86
C THR A 92 3.47 8.80 -0.42
N MET A 93 4.19 9.91 -0.21
CA MET A 93 4.59 10.33 1.14
C MET A 93 3.37 10.60 2.01
N ASP A 94 2.37 11.29 1.48
CA ASP A 94 1.11 11.58 2.14
C ASP A 94 0.38 10.31 2.59
N GLU A 95 0.22 9.31 1.71
CA GLU A 95 -0.38 8.02 2.07
C GLU A 95 0.43 7.23 3.10
N VAL A 96 1.77 7.21 2.98
CA VAL A 96 2.67 6.51 3.91
C VAL A 96 2.62 7.17 5.29
N PHE A 97 2.82 8.48 5.39
CA PHE A 97 2.83 9.18 6.68
C PHE A 97 1.45 9.21 7.34
N GLU A 98 0.37 9.27 6.55
CA GLU A 98 -0.98 9.17 7.10
C GLU A 98 -1.21 7.79 7.74
N LEU A 99 -0.84 6.69 7.06
CA LEU A 99 -0.94 5.37 7.66
C LEU A 99 -0.08 5.22 8.91
N LEU A 100 1.19 5.64 8.86
CA LEU A 100 2.10 5.55 10.01
C LEU A 100 1.55 6.35 11.20
N THR A 101 0.99 7.54 10.95
CA THR A 101 0.32 8.35 11.99
C THR A 101 -0.89 7.63 12.57
N LEU A 102 -1.73 7.02 11.74
CA LEU A 102 -2.91 6.27 12.19
C LEU A 102 -2.53 5.03 13.02
N LEU A 103 -1.46 4.33 12.66
CA LEU A 103 -0.93 3.19 13.43
C LEU A 103 -0.32 3.65 14.76
N GLN A 104 0.53 4.69 14.72
CA GLN A 104 1.15 5.28 15.91
C GLN A 104 0.09 5.73 16.93
N THR A 105 -0.99 6.36 16.46
CA THR A 105 -2.07 6.87 17.30
C THR A 105 -3.15 5.83 17.63
N ARG A 106 -3.02 4.61 17.10
CA ARG A 106 -4.00 3.51 17.23
C ARG A 106 -5.41 3.88 16.75
N LYS A 107 -5.51 4.82 15.81
CA LYS A 107 -6.79 5.16 15.15
C LYS A 107 -7.20 4.06 14.17
N ILE A 108 -6.22 3.38 13.59
CA ILE A 108 -6.40 2.05 13.04
C ILE A 108 -5.94 1.05 14.10
N GLN A 109 -6.88 0.26 14.63
CA GLN A 109 -6.58 -0.73 15.68
C GLN A 109 -6.05 -2.05 15.11
N LYS A 110 -6.40 -2.37 13.87
CA LYS A 110 -5.88 -3.56 13.19
C LYS A 110 -4.40 -3.37 12.85
N PRO A 111 -3.54 -4.38 13.03
CA PRO A 111 -2.20 -4.33 12.48
C PRO A 111 -2.23 -4.22 10.96
N VAL A 112 -1.39 -3.34 10.40
CA VAL A 112 -1.20 -3.18 8.96
C VAL A 112 0.30 -3.26 8.70
N PRO A 113 0.81 -4.37 8.15
CA PRO A 113 2.21 -4.48 7.76
C PRO A 113 2.54 -3.44 6.69
N VAL A 114 3.61 -2.68 6.92
CA VAL A 114 4.08 -1.65 5.98
C VAL A 114 5.46 -2.04 5.47
N VAL A 115 5.61 -2.06 4.15
CA VAL A 115 6.89 -2.18 3.45
C VAL A 115 7.16 -0.89 2.69
N LEU A 116 8.34 -0.33 2.88
CA LEU A 116 8.90 0.74 2.06
C LEU A 116 9.90 0.09 1.12
N PHE A 117 9.53 -0.06 -0.15
CA PHE A 117 10.33 -0.75 -1.15
C PHE A 117 11.35 0.22 -1.77
N ASP A 118 12.57 -0.26 -2.00
CA ASP A 118 13.76 0.50 -2.45
C ASP A 118 14.52 1.20 -1.29
N LYS A 119 15.49 0.49 -0.72
CA LYS A 119 16.31 1.00 0.40
C LYS A 119 17.07 2.28 0.04
N THR A 120 17.57 2.41 -1.18
CA THR A 120 18.32 3.59 -1.60
C THR A 120 17.42 4.82 -1.58
N PHE A 121 16.26 4.74 -2.24
CA PHE A 121 15.32 5.86 -2.27
C PHE A 121 14.87 6.29 -0.87
N TRP A 122 14.43 5.35 -0.03
CA TRP A 122 13.86 5.72 1.28
C TRP A 122 14.91 6.27 2.25
N ASN A 123 16.14 5.77 2.22
CA ASN A 123 17.22 6.28 3.09
C ASN A 123 17.78 7.64 2.62
N GLU A 124 17.73 7.93 1.32
CA GLU A 124 18.18 9.22 0.78
C GLU A 124 17.14 10.33 0.97
N VAL A 125 15.84 10.00 0.81
CA VAL A 125 14.78 11.00 0.84
C VAL A 125 14.32 11.32 2.27
N ILE A 126 14.27 10.33 3.17
CA ILE A 126 13.84 10.50 4.56
C ILE A 126 14.77 9.74 5.51
N ASN A 127 15.44 10.46 6.38
CA ASN A 127 16.14 9.86 7.51
C ASN A 127 15.15 9.64 8.67
N PHE A 128 14.57 8.44 8.77
CA PHE A 128 13.60 8.10 9.81
C PHE A 128 14.23 8.04 11.21
N GLU A 129 15.50 7.63 11.30
CA GLU A 129 16.28 7.62 12.52
C GLU A 129 16.45 9.04 13.07
N ALA A 130 16.70 10.03 12.20
CA ALA A 130 16.77 11.43 12.60
C ALA A 130 15.46 11.91 13.23
N LEU A 131 14.29 11.49 12.74
CA LEU A 131 13.01 11.81 13.38
C LEU A 131 12.95 11.31 14.83
N GLN A 132 13.54 10.14 15.10
CA GLN A 132 13.66 9.62 16.46
C GLN A 132 14.68 10.43 17.28
N GLU A 133 15.84 10.75 16.71
CA GLU A 133 16.89 11.53 17.36
C GLU A 133 16.42 12.95 17.75
N TYR A 134 15.63 13.60 16.89
CA TYR A 134 14.98 14.88 17.18
C TYR A 134 13.79 14.74 18.16
N GLY A 135 13.46 13.53 18.60
CA GLY A 135 12.41 13.28 19.60
C GLY A 135 10.98 13.47 19.09
N VAL A 136 10.77 13.53 17.77
CA VAL A 136 9.42 13.71 17.18
C VAL A 136 8.68 12.38 16.97
N ILE A 137 9.40 11.25 17.04
CA ILE A 137 8.82 9.90 17.13
C ILE A 137 9.52 9.07 18.22
N LYS A 138 8.86 8.01 18.69
CA LYS A 138 9.46 7.07 19.65
C LYS A 138 10.28 6.01 18.91
N PRO A 139 11.30 5.40 19.54
CA PRO A 139 12.05 4.28 18.94
C PRO A 139 11.15 3.11 18.50
N ALA A 140 10.04 2.87 19.21
CA ALA A 140 9.08 1.84 18.83
C ALA A 140 8.34 2.14 17.51
N HIS A 141 8.26 3.40 17.07
CA HIS A 141 7.57 3.78 15.84
C HIS A 141 8.37 3.39 14.59
N LEU A 142 9.70 3.26 14.68
CA LEU A 142 10.53 2.70 13.62
C LEU A 142 10.21 1.23 13.32
N LYS A 143 9.50 0.54 14.23
CA LYS A 143 9.02 -0.84 14.02
C LYS A 143 7.69 -0.92 13.26
N LEU A 144 7.08 0.21 12.91
CA LEU A 144 5.80 0.25 12.18
C LEU A 144 5.95 -0.13 10.70
N PHE A 145 7.16 -0.06 10.16
CA PHE A 145 7.45 -0.39 8.77
C PHE A 145 8.76 -1.17 8.64
N LYS A 146 8.98 -1.76 7.46
CA LYS A 146 10.28 -2.31 7.05
C LYS A 146 10.72 -1.68 5.74
N ILE A 147 12.01 -1.36 5.62
CA ILE A 147 12.61 -0.95 4.36
C ILE A 147 13.23 -2.18 3.70
N ILE A 148 12.76 -2.54 2.51
CA ILE A 148 13.12 -3.78 1.80
C ILE A 148 13.48 -3.43 0.35
N ASP A 149 14.52 -4.06 -0.19
CA ASP A 149 15.00 -3.88 -1.57
C ASP A 149 14.72 -5.11 -2.46
N ASP A 150 14.47 -6.26 -1.85
CA ASP A 150 14.23 -7.51 -2.56
C ASP A 150 12.74 -7.89 -2.64
N VAL A 151 12.32 -8.37 -3.83
CA VAL A 151 10.92 -8.71 -4.10
C VAL A 151 10.51 -10.01 -3.38
N ASP A 152 11.42 -10.98 -3.25
CA ASP A 152 11.16 -12.20 -2.49
C ASP A 152 10.98 -11.88 -1.01
N GLU A 153 11.88 -11.10 -0.41
CA GLU A 153 11.80 -10.67 0.99
C GLU A 153 10.51 -9.89 1.27
N ALA A 154 10.14 -8.95 0.39
CA ALA A 154 8.91 -8.18 0.55
C ALA A 154 7.67 -9.08 0.48
N PHE A 155 7.66 -10.05 -0.45
CA PHE A 155 6.57 -11.01 -0.60
C PHE A 155 6.45 -11.93 0.63
N GLU A 156 7.54 -12.52 1.09
CA GLU A 156 7.58 -13.39 2.27
C GLU A 156 7.16 -12.64 3.53
N TYR A 157 7.64 -11.40 3.71
CA TYR A 157 7.25 -10.58 4.84
C TYR A 157 5.75 -10.28 4.83
N ILE A 158 5.20 -9.78 3.73
CA ILE A 158 3.78 -9.43 3.63
C ILE A 158 2.90 -10.67 3.83
N THR A 159 3.14 -11.75 3.09
CA THR A 159 2.32 -12.97 3.18
C THR A 159 2.44 -13.64 4.55
N GLY A 160 3.64 -13.66 5.13
CA GLY A 160 3.86 -14.18 6.48
C GLY A 160 3.13 -13.37 7.56
N GLN A 161 3.05 -12.04 7.43
CA GLN A 161 2.27 -11.21 8.34
C GLN A 161 0.76 -11.39 8.14
N LEU A 162 0.29 -11.40 6.88
CA LEU A 162 -1.12 -11.60 6.58
C LEU A 162 -1.60 -12.97 7.07
N ASN A 163 -0.78 -14.02 6.94
CA ASN A 163 -1.08 -15.33 7.51
C ASN A 163 -1.31 -15.23 9.00
N LYS A 164 -0.34 -14.71 9.77
CA LYS A 164 -0.46 -14.57 11.24
C LYS A 164 -1.66 -13.76 11.72
N LEU A 165 -2.17 -12.85 10.89
CA LEU A 165 -3.26 -11.93 11.25
C LEU A 165 -4.64 -12.46 10.89
N TYR A 166 -4.76 -13.32 9.89
CA TYR A 166 -6.03 -13.72 9.30
C TYR A 166 -6.25 -15.24 9.20
N PHE A 167 -5.22 -16.04 9.50
CA PHE A 167 -5.24 -17.52 9.49
C PHE A 167 -4.53 -18.07 10.74
#